data_AF-A0A1Y3B5B7-F1
#
_entry.id   AF-A0A1Y3B5B7-F1
#
_cell.length_a   1.000
_cell.length_b   1.000
_cell.length_c   1.000
_cell.angle_alpha   90.00
_cell.angle_beta   90.00
_cell.angle_gamma   90.00
#
_symmetry.space_group_name_H-M   'P 1'
#
loop_
_entity.id
_entity.type
_entity.pdbx_description
1 polymer ?
#
loop_
_entity_poly.entity_id
_entity_poly.type
_entity_poly.pdbx_seq_one_letter_code
_entity_poly.pdbx_strand_id
1 'polypeptide(L)'
;MRTLSNRKSETLARINLETSIIQPIRSALTEKLKISDEKANLILLKWTNDSSIDRNQHELSDKINLLQSNFHADDISHNIQVLSMSLDKIESKINILNELAFERLEISMLYALPNLMSKSIEQLKSNGYYGENLNLLDYIVNHLRSNVQLSNFDQYEHHLRKECKHLNDDSVLIKDVRRTLISTILKQILDCSDQVAQHLIDDTDSENHLDVISIRKLSRNLDILKHQLNLPMNYVVKHFHTLINCDTTNLERLASIGQLRDDTDLRAAFFSRKRLLNIDATLIEKRIDMVIRDYGCSMQQLSSNIFILELSIDKIRENFEKFHKQPELRCYVGSREFLRLIMNIDVAINNTRLLKEKGMRSKYVSIHNILKPSSRFSTMVDNNNFKLTLNTFIQMHFATSLKEVKNKVGNFKSTTRSLNSVNAENIVNFFREQGLNDDQIINGIYLVFYDFETIQSIWPKIFTHPDVMKSDVDWKHHPNVLQLLFHLIETKTI
;
A
#
# COMPACT_ATOMS: atom_id res chain seq x y z
N MET A 1 17.87 -45.84 20.39
CA MET A 1 18.16 -44.63 21.20
C MET A 1 17.72 -43.29 20.60
N ARG A 2 17.51 -43.14 19.27
CA ARG A 2 17.04 -41.87 18.66
C ARG A 2 15.53 -41.57 18.80
N THR A 3 14.69 -42.54 19.14
CA THR A 3 13.23 -42.36 19.26
C THR A 3 12.75 -41.87 20.63
N LEU A 4 13.55 -42.06 21.69
CA LEU A 4 13.25 -41.54 23.04
C LEU A 4 13.65 -40.06 23.23
N SER A 5 14.61 -39.57 22.45
CA SER A 5 15.08 -38.17 22.51
C SER A 5 14.09 -37.20 21.84
N ASN A 6 13.44 -37.59 20.73
CA ASN A 6 12.40 -36.77 20.10
C ASN A 6 11.16 -36.64 20.97
N ARG A 7 10.70 -37.75 21.59
CA ARG A 7 9.55 -37.71 22.51
C ARG A 7 9.81 -36.85 23.74
N LYS A 8 11.00 -36.94 24.35
CA LYS A 8 11.38 -36.06 25.47
C LYS A 8 11.41 -34.58 25.05
N SER A 9 11.85 -34.25 23.83
CA SER A 9 11.88 -32.85 23.35
C SER A 9 10.47 -32.30 23.08
N GLU A 10 9.55 -33.12 22.57
CA GLU A 10 8.14 -32.72 22.38
C GLU A 10 7.41 -32.58 23.71
N THR A 11 7.69 -33.46 24.69
CA THR A 11 7.14 -33.34 26.05
C THR A 11 7.70 -32.11 26.77
N LEU A 12 9.00 -31.83 26.66
CA LEU A 12 9.62 -30.61 27.21
C LEU A 12 9.12 -29.33 26.52
N ALA A 13 8.89 -29.36 25.20
CA ALA A 13 8.31 -28.24 24.46
C ALA A 13 6.85 -27.97 24.86
N ARG A 14 6.04 -29.03 25.07
CA ARG A 14 4.67 -28.91 25.60
C ARG A 14 4.64 -28.41 27.04
N ILE A 15 5.52 -28.92 27.91
CA ILE A 15 5.66 -28.46 29.30
C ILE A 15 6.11 -27.00 29.37
N ASN A 16 7.04 -26.56 28.51
CA ASN A 16 7.47 -25.16 28.43
C ASN A 16 6.38 -24.22 27.89
N LEU A 17 5.53 -24.69 26.97
CA LEU A 17 4.32 -23.98 26.52
C LEU A 17 3.28 -23.85 27.64
N GLU A 18 3.10 -24.90 28.45
CA GLU A 18 2.24 -24.91 29.64
C GLU A 18 2.73 -23.97 30.76
N THR A 19 4.03 -23.81 30.94
CA THR A 19 4.56 -22.98 32.04
C THR A 19 4.79 -21.52 31.68
N SER A 20 5.18 -21.19 30.45
CA SER A 20 5.53 -19.80 30.06
C SER A 20 4.36 -18.97 29.53
N ILE A 21 3.38 -19.60 28.88
CA ILE A 21 2.24 -18.90 28.23
C ILE A 21 0.94 -19.15 29.00
N ILE A 22 0.70 -20.39 29.42
CA ILE A 22 -0.59 -20.79 30.01
C ILE A 22 -0.71 -20.35 31.47
N GLN A 23 0.38 -20.40 32.26
CA GLN A 23 0.37 -20.00 33.67
C GLN A 23 0.00 -18.51 33.89
N PRO A 24 0.60 -17.53 33.18
CA PRO A 24 0.24 -16.13 33.35
C PRO A 24 -1.19 -15.84 32.87
N ILE A 25 -1.65 -16.52 31.81
CA ILE A 25 -3.03 -16.43 31.32
C ILE A 25 -4.01 -16.99 32.35
N ARG A 26 -3.68 -18.13 32.97
CA ARG A 26 -4.50 -18.73 34.03
C ARG A 26 -4.64 -17.81 35.22
N SER A 27 -3.53 -17.26 35.71
CA SER A 27 -3.53 -16.28 36.81
C SER A 27 -4.35 -15.05 36.45
N ALA A 28 -4.24 -14.52 35.23
CA ALA A 28 -5.06 -13.40 34.78
C ALA A 28 -6.56 -13.74 34.76
N LEU A 29 -6.93 -14.94 34.31
CA LEU A 29 -8.33 -15.39 34.30
C LEU A 29 -8.88 -15.56 35.74
N THR A 30 -8.13 -16.19 36.63
CA THR A 30 -8.59 -16.44 38.01
C THR A 30 -8.61 -15.17 38.86
N GLU A 31 -7.57 -14.34 38.78
CA GLU A 31 -7.47 -13.10 39.54
C GLU A 31 -8.46 -12.04 39.05
N LYS A 32 -8.55 -11.82 37.72
CA LYS A 32 -9.42 -10.78 37.19
C LYS A 32 -10.87 -11.20 37.17
N LEU A 33 -11.21 -12.38 36.64
CA LEU A 33 -12.60 -12.82 36.50
C LEU A 33 -13.15 -13.51 37.74
N LYS A 34 -12.35 -13.70 38.80
CA LYS A 34 -12.72 -14.39 40.05
C LYS A 34 -13.30 -15.78 39.84
N ILE A 35 -12.80 -16.50 38.83
CA ILE A 35 -13.20 -17.88 38.53
C ILE A 35 -12.23 -18.89 39.17
N SER A 36 -12.68 -20.11 39.44
CA SER A 36 -11.82 -21.16 40.01
C SER A 36 -10.71 -21.59 39.04
N ASP A 37 -9.60 -22.09 39.57
CA ASP A 37 -8.50 -22.66 38.78
C ASP A 37 -8.99 -23.80 37.87
N GLU A 38 -9.94 -24.61 38.33
CA GLU A 38 -10.57 -25.67 37.54
C GLU A 38 -11.34 -25.12 36.34
N LYS A 39 -12.11 -24.05 36.54
CA LYS A 39 -12.84 -23.37 35.45
C LYS A 39 -11.87 -22.70 34.48
N ALA A 40 -10.83 -22.03 34.98
CA ALA A 40 -9.77 -21.44 34.16
C ALA A 40 -9.01 -22.50 33.34
N ASN A 41 -8.70 -23.67 33.90
CA ASN A 41 -8.07 -24.77 33.18
C ASN A 41 -8.97 -25.34 32.07
N LEU A 42 -10.28 -25.47 32.30
CA LEU A 42 -11.24 -25.88 31.26
C LEU A 42 -11.33 -24.87 30.10
N ILE A 43 -11.22 -23.58 30.42
CA ILE A 43 -11.19 -22.49 29.43
C ILE A 43 -9.91 -22.57 28.59
N LEU A 44 -8.77 -22.71 29.25
CA LEU A 44 -7.45 -22.87 28.61
C LEU A 44 -7.38 -24.12 27.74
N LEU A 45 -8.01 -25.22 28.15
CA LEU A 45 -8.14 -26.46 27.36
C LEU A 45 -8.97 -26.25 26.08
N LYS A 46 -10.06 -25.49 26.15
CA LYS A 46 -10.81 -25.12 24.94
C LYS A 46 -10.00 -24.19 24.04
N TRP A 47 -9.26 -23.24 24.62
CA TRP A 47 -8.48 -22.28 23.86
C TRP A 47 -7.22 -22.85 23.20
N THR A 48 -6.55 -23.79 23.85
CA THR A 48 -5.36 -24.44 23.31
C THR A 48 -5.68 -25.30 22.08
N ASN A 49 -6.92 -25.78 21.97
CA ASN A 49 -7.41 -26.55 20.83
C ASN A 49 -7.97 -25.69 19.69
N ASP A 50 -8.17 -24.39 19.90
CA ASP A 50 -8.65 -23.48 18.88
C ASP A 50 -7.48 -22.67 18.30
N SER A 51 -7.14 -22.95 17.04
CA SER A 51 -6.05 -22.25 16.33
C SER A 51 -6.34 -20.78 16.03
N SER A 52 -7.59 -20.32 16.25
CA SER A 52 -8.01 -18.95 15.94
C SER A 52 -7.83 -17.95 17.10
N ILE A 53 -7.41 -18.42 18.27
CA ILE A 53 -7.32 -17.59 19.48
C ILE A 53 -5.93 -16.97 19.61
N ASP A 54 -5.90 -15.63 19.65
CA ASP A 54 -4.68 -14.86 19.90
C ASP A 54 -4.17 -15.10 21.33
N ARG A 55 -2.88 -15.43 21.44
CA ARG A 55 -2.23 -15.84 22.70
C ARG A 55 -1.43 -14.70 23.34
N ASN A 56 -1.69 -13.46 22.92
CA ASN A 56 -1.07 -12.28 23.50
C ASN A 56 -1.69 -11.94 24.87
N GLN A 57 -0.90 -12.02 25.94
CA GLN A 57 -1.32 -11.73 27.31
C GLN A 57 -1.82 -10.30 27.50
N HIS A 58 -1.26 -9.33 26.75
CA HIS A 58 -1.68 -7.94 26.82
C HIS A 58 -3.08 -7.77 26.22
N GLU A 59 -3.29 -8.28 25.01
CA GLU A 59 -4.60 -8.22 24.35
C GLU A 59 -5.68 -8.94 25.17
N LEU A 60 -5.34 -10.08 25.78
CA LEU A 60 -6.26 -10.76 26.68
C LEU A 60 -6.63 -9.91 27.91
N SER A 61 -5.64 -9.23 28.50
CA SER A 61 -5.89 -8.34 29.62
C SER A 61 -6.81 -7.19 29.22
N ASP A 62 -6.64 -6.63 28.03
CA ASP A 62 -7.48 -5.57 27.50
C ASP A 62 -8.91 -6.07 27.23
N LYS A 63 -9.06 -7.28 26.65
CA LYS A 63 -10.37 -7.93 26.46
C LYS A 63 -11.10 -8.13 27.78
N ILE A 64 -10.41 -8.67 28.80
CA ILE A 64 -11.01 -8.89 30.12
C ILE A 64 -11.44 -7.56 30.73
N ASN A 65 -10.57 -6.54 30.72
CA ASN A 65 -10.89 -5.22 31.26
C ASN A 65 -12.11 -4.61 30.54
N LEU A 66 -12.18 -4.71 29.21
CA LEU A 66 -13.31 -4.24 28.40
C LEU A 66 -14.60 -4.96 28.80
N LEU A 67 -14.58 -6.29 28.91
CA LEU A 67 -15.76 -7.07 29.31
C LEU A 67 -16.21 -6.72 30.72
N GLN A 68 -15.30 -6.59 31.68
CA GLN A 68 -15.63 -6.24 33.07
C GLN A 68 -16.20 -4.83 33.22
N SER A 69 -15.83 -3.91 32.33
CA SER A 69 -16.40 -2.56 32.32
C SER A 69 -17.83 -2.50 31.77
N ASN A 70 -18.29 -3.53 31.06
CA ASN A 70 -19.61 -3.54 30.39
C ASN A 70 -20.55 -4.65 30.87
N PHE A 71 -20.03 -5.73 31.47
CA PHE A 71 -20.81 -6.91 31.83
C PHE A 71 -20.50 -7.38 33.26
N HIS A 72 -21.49 -8.02 33.89
CA HIS A 72 -21.30 -8.66 35.19
C HIS A 72 -20.33 -9.85 35.10
N ALA A 73 -19.52 -10.05 36.14
CA ALA A 73 -18.54 -11.13 36.20
C ALA A 73 -19.16 -12.53 35.99
N ASP A 74 -20.36 -12.74 36.51
CA ASP A 74 -21.07 -14.01 36.34
C ASP A 74 -21.41 -14.27 34.87
N ASP A 75 -21.91 -13.27 34.13
CA ASP A 75 -22.21 -13.39 32.71
C ASP A 75 -20.94 -13.69 31.89
N ILE A 76 -19.84 -12.99 32.17
CA ILE A 76 -18.52 -13.26 31.56
C ILE A 76 -18.09 -14.71 31.81
N SER A 77 -18.27 -15.20 33.04
CA SER A 77 -17.87 -16.56 33.40
C SER A 77 -18.73 -17.64 32.72
N HIS A 78 -20.00 -17.36 32.43
CA HIS A 78 -20.91 -18.27 31.72
C HIS A 78 -20.67 -18.23 30.21
N ASN A 79 -20.34 -17.06 29.66
CA ASN A 79 -20.15 -16.82 28.24
C ASN A 79 -18.69 -16.60 27.83
N ILE A 80 -17.77 -17.29 28.50
CA ILE A 80 -16.31 -17.12 28.34
C ILE A 80 -15.80 -17.34 26.91
N GLN A 81 -16.57 -18.03 26.06
CA GLN A 81 -16.27 -18.15 24.63
C GLN A 81 -16.17 -16.79 23.94
N VAL A 82 -16.64 -15.70 24.55
CA VAL A 82 -16.59 -14.35 23.96
C VAL A 82 -15.16 -13.92 23.69
N LEU A 83 -14.22 -14.45 24.47
CA LEU A 83 -12.80 -14.18 24.36
C LEU A 83 -12.16 -14.78 23.09
N SER A 84 -12.85 -15.67 22.35
CA SER A 84 -12.41 -16.09 21.02
C SER A 84 -12.65 -15.03 19.94
N MET A 85 -13.49 -14.02 20.21
CA MET A 85 -13.61 -12.86 19.32
C MET A 85 -12.40 -11.94 19.45
N SER A 86 -12.04 -11.25 18.38
CA SER A 86 -11.03 -10.17 18.44
C SER A 86 -11.55 -9.02 19.30
N LEU A 87 -10.62 -8.28 19.92
CA LEU A 87 -10.94 -7.15 20.81
C LEU A 87 -11.83 -6.13 20.08
N ASP A 88 -11.41 -5.73 18.88
CA ASP A 88 -12.14 -4.79 18.01
C ASP A 88 -13.58 -5.23 17.73
N LYS A 89 -13.80 -6.55 17.58
CA LYS A 89 -15.13 -7.09 17.28
C LYS A 89 -16.02 -7.07 18.52
N ILE A 90 -15.47 -7.33 19.70
CA ILE A 90 -16.18 -7.20 20.98
C ILE A 90 -16.57 -5.74 21.18
N GLU A 91 -15.60 -4.83 21.07
CA GLU A 91 -15.80 -3.39 21.27
C GLU A 91 -16.83 -2.82 20.29
N SER A 92 -16.71 -3.16 18.99
CA SER A 92 -17.67 -2.68 17.99
C SER A 92 -19.10 -3.14 18.30
N LYS A 93 -19.28 -4.39 18.71
CA LYS A 93 -20.61 -4.93 19.05
C LYS A 93 -21.21 -4.29 20.30
N ILE A 94 -20.40 -4.07 21.35
CA ILE A 94 -20.82 -3.34 22.55
C ILE A 94 -21.27 -1.93 22.16
N ASN A 95 -20.46 -1.23 21.37
CA ASN A 95 -20.77 0.12 20.91
C ASN A 95 -22.06 0.16 20.08
N ILE A 96 -22.29 -0.82 19.21
CA ILE A 96 -23.53 -0.91 18.42
C ILE A 96 -24.75 -1.10 19.33
N LEU A 97 -24.68 -2.00 20.32
CA LEU A 97 -25.80 -2.22 21.25
C LEU A 97 -26.09 -0.96 22.08
N ASN A 98 -25.05 -0.26 22.54
CA ASN A 98 -25.19 1.01 23.24
C ASN A 98 -25.79 2.11 22.34
N GLU A 99 -25.34 2.23 21.10
CA GLU A 99 -25.90 3.17 20.11
C GLU A 99 -27.39 2.93 19.89
N LEU A 100 -27.83 1.67 20.00
CA LEU A 100 -29.20 1.24 19.77
C LEU A 100 -30.02 1.11 21.07
N ALA A 101 -29.63 1.79 22.15
CA ALA A 101 -30.41 1.92 23.38
C ALA A 101 -30.72 0.62 24.13
N PHE A 102 -29.91 -0.44 23.97
CA PHE A 102 -30.08 -1.65 24.79
C PHE A 102 -29.65 -1.36 26.24
N GLU A 103 -30.61 -1.36 27.18
CA GLU A 103 -30.41 -0.88 28.56
C GLU A 103 -29.58 -1.82 29.44
N ARG A 104 -29.74 -3.14 29.25
CA ARG A 104 -29.02 -4.18 30.00
C ARG A 104 -28.29 -5.07 29.01
N LEU A 105 -26.99 -4.82 28.84
CA LEU A 105 -26.18 -5.62 27.95
C LEU A 105 -25.85 -6.97 28.58
N GLU A 106 -26.06 -8.04 27.81
CA GLU A 106 -25.60 -9.39 28.12
C GLU A 106 -24.65 -9.86 27.03
N ILE A 107 -23.69 -10.72 27.37
CA ILE A 107 -22.71 -11.23 26.39
C ILE A 107 -23.40 -12.06 25.31
N SER A 108 -24.50 -12.73 25.65
CA SER A 108 -25.37 -13.45 24.70
C SER A 108 -25.79 -12.56 23.51
N MET A 109 -26.02 -11.26 23.75
CA MET A 109 -26.42 -10.28 22.75
C MET A 109 -25.29 -9.98 21.75
N LEU A 110 -24.02 -10.08 22.17
CA LEU A 110 -22.90 -9.93 21.25
C LEU A 110 -22.94 -11.02 20.17
N TYR A 111 -23.30 -12.25 20.53
CA TYR A 111 -23.50 -13.33 19.55
C TYR A 111 -24.77 -13.14 18.73
N ALA A 112 -25.85 -12.75 19.39
CA ALA A 112 -27.17 -12.60 18.79
C ALA A 112 -27.36 -11.30 18.00
N LEU A 113 -26.37 -10.40 17.94
CA LEU A 113 -26.51 -9.09 17.30
C LEU A 113 -27.16 -9.15 15.90
N PRO A 114 -26.76 -10.04 14.96
CA PRO A 114 -27.43 -10.14 13.66
C PRO A 114 -28.93 -10.49 13.75
N ASN A 115 -29.29 -11.33 14.71
CA ASN A 115 -30.69 -11.71 14.96
C ASN A 115 -31.46 -10.56 15.59
N LEU A 116 -30.87 -9.82 16.53
CA LEU A 116 -31.45 -8.63 17.14
C LEU A 116 -31.68 -7.52 16.10
N MET A 117 -30.74 -7.33 15.18
CA MET A 117 -30.86 -6.38 14.07
C MET A 117 -32.05 -6.69 13.13
N SER A 118 -32.51 -7.94 13.10
CA SER A 118 -33.64 -8.39 12.29
C SER A 118 -35.00 -8.32 13.02
N LYS A 119 -35.03 -7.78 14.25
CA LYS A 119 -36.26 -7.55 15.02
C LYS A 119 -36.78 -6.13 14.82
N SER A 120 -38.10 -5.96 14.97
CA SER A 120 -38.71 -4.63 15.06
C SER A 120 -38.56 -4.04 16.46
N ILE A 121 -38.72 -2.73 16.60
CA ILE A 121 -38.71 -2.04 17.90
C ILE A 121 -39.80 -2.61 18.81
N GLU A 122 -41.00 -2.86 18.27
CA GLU A 122 -42.13 -3.48 18.98
C GLU A 122 -41.75 -4.85 19.58
N GLN A 123 -41.08 -5.70 18.80
CA GLN A 123 -40.62 -7.01 19.26
C GLN A 123 -39.55 -6.90 20.35
N LEU A 124 -38.71 -5.87 20.31
CA LEU A 124 -37.69 -5.65 21.34
C LEU A 124 -38.29 -5.11 22.63
N LYS A 125 -39.33 -4.26 22.54
CA LYS A 125 -40.16 -3.85 23.69
C LYS A 125 -40.87 -5.05 24.31
N SER A 126 -41.53 -5.89 23.49
CA SER A 126 -42.27 -7.06 23.99
C SER A 126 -41.37 -8.10 24.67
N ASN A 127 -40.11 -8.21 24.24
CA ASN A 127 -39.12 -9.10 24.83
C ASN A 127 -38.37 -8.48 26.01
N GLY A 128 -38.69 -7.24 26.39
CA GLY A 128 -38.07 -6.54 27.53
C GLY A 128 -36.66 -6.03 27.27
N TYR A 129 -36.20 -5.97 26.03
CA TYR A 129 -34.91 -5.37 25.68
C TYR A 129 -34.95 -3.84 25.68
N TYR A 130 -36.12 -3.26 25.41
CA TYR A 130 -36.38 -1.82 25.43
C TYR A 130 -37.49 -1.49 26.43
N GLY A 131 -37.39 -0.34 27.08
CA GLY A 131 -38.49 0.22 27.86
C GLY A 131 -39.72 0.52 26.99
N GLU A 132 -40.92 0.35 27.54
CA GLU A 132 -42.19 0.56 26.81
C GLU A 132 -42.30 1.96 26.18
N ASN A 133 -41.78 2.97 26.89
CA ASN A 133 -41.81 4.38 26.47
C ASN A 133 -40.54 4.82 25.72
N LEU A 134 -39.66 3.91 25.31
CA LEU A 134 -38.45 4.27 24.58
C LEU A 134 -38.80 4.88 23.23
N ASN A 135 -38.35 6.12 23.00
CA ASN A 135 -38.22 6.70 21.67
C ASN A 135 -36.78 6.48 21.18
N LEU A 136 -36.60 5.50 20.29
CA LEU A 136 -35.28 5.12 19.79
C LEU A 136 -34.60 6.26 19.03
N LEU A 137 -35.34 7.02 18.22
CA LEU A 137 -34.78 8.13 17.46
C LEU A 137 -34.26 9.24 18.39
N ASP A 138 -35.02 9.60 19.43
CA ASP A 138 -34.59 10.58 20.42
C ASP A 138 -33.36 10.11 21.18
N TYR A 139 -33.32 8.85 21.57
CA TYR A 139 -32.14 8.26 22.20
C TYR A 139 -30.91 8.38 21.29
N ILE A 140 -31.03 7.94 20.03
CA ILE A 140 -29.93 7.94 19.07
C ILE A 140 -29.44 9.38 18.82
N VAL A 141 -30.35 10.33 18.61
CA VAL A 141 -30.00 11.74 18.40
C VAL A 141 -29.21 12.28 19.60
N ASN A 142 -29.67 12.03 20.81
CA ASN A 142 -28.99 12.46 22.04
C ASN A 142 -27.64 11.77 22.23
N HIS A 143 -27.58 10.48 21.90
CA HIS A 143 -26.36 9.69 21.93
C HIS A 143 -25.32 10.24 20.94
N LEU A 144 -25.73 10.54 19.70
CA LEU A 144 -24.86 11.13 18.68
C LEU A 144 -24.40 12.52 19.07
N ARG A 145 -25.29 13.37 19.62
CA ARG A 145 -24.94 14.72 20.10
C ARG A 145 -23.82 14.68 21.14
N SER A 146 -23.87 13.68 22.01
CA SER A 146 -22.92 13.54 23.12
C SER A 146 -21.59 12.90 22.69
N ASN A 147 -21.59 12.12 21.60
CA ASN A 147 -20.45 11.25 21.24
C ASN A 147 -19.84 11.51 19.86
N VAL A 148 -20.48 12.30 19.00
CA VAL A 148 -20.00 12.61 17.65
C VAL A 148 -19.81 14.13 17.53
N GLN A 149 -18.57 14.55 17.30
CA GLN A 149 -18.23 15.94 17.05
C GLN A 149 -18.53 16.31 15.59
N LEU A 150 -19.77 16.67 15.31
CA LEU A 150 -20.16 17.25 14.01
C LEU A 150 -20.20 18.78 14.13
N SER A 151 -19.56 19.47 13.20
CA SER A 151 -19.81 20.90 12.99
C SER A 151 -21.27 21.08 12.54
N ASN A 152 -22.00 22.00 13.17
CA ASN A 152 -23.44 22.27 12.93
C ASN A 152 -24.37 21.08 13.23
N PHE A 153 -24.22 20.44 14.40
CA PHE A 153 -25.09 19.33 14.83
C PHE A 153 -26.59 19.69 14.79
N ASP A 154 -26.99 20.92 15.06
CA ASP A 154 -28.42 21.28 15.04
C ASP A 154 -29.05 21.20 13.64
N GLN A 155 -28.29 21.55 12.60
CA GLN A 155 -28.74 21.36 11.21
C GLN A 155 -28.80 19.87 10.86
N TYR A 156 -27.81 19.10 11.32
CA TYR A 156 -27.81 17.64 11.16
C TYR A 156 -29.01 16.99 11.83
N GLU A 157 -29.29 17.33 13.09
CA GLU A 157 -30.41 16.81 13.84
C GLU A 157 -31.73 17.11 13.12
N HIS A 158 -31.90 18.34 12.60
CA HIS A 158 -33.10 18.69 11.85
C HIS A 158 -33.28 17.81 10.61
N HIS A 159 -32.21 17.60 9.83
CA HIS A 159 -32.22 16.71 8.68
C HIS A 159 -32.48 15.25 9.07
N LEU A 160 -31.79 14.74 10.09
CA LEU A 160 -31.94 13.38 10.58
C LEU A 160 -33.39 13.14 11.02
N ARG A 161 -33.97 14.04 11.82
CA ARG A 161 -35.37 13.94 12.26
C ARG A 161 -36.37 14.01 11.12
N LYS A 162 -36.05 14.74 10.04
CA LYS A 162 -36.91 14.82 8.85
C LYS A 162 -36.89 13.54 8.02
N GLU A 163 -35.70 13.00 7.76
CA GLU A 163 -35.50 11.78 6.98
C GLU A 163 -35.96 10.53 7.76
N CYS A 164 -35.71 10.51 9.07
CA CYS A 164 -36.02 9.41 9.96
C CYS A 164 -37.40 9.49 10.62
N LYS A 165 -38.34 10.33 10.14
CA LYS A 165 -39.69 10.44 10.74
C LYS A 165 -40.41 9.10 10.83
N HIS A 166 -40.19 8.24 9.83
CA HIS A 166 -40.76 6.90 9.77
C HIS A 166 -40.19 5.95 10.85
N LEU A 167 -39.04 6.27 11.46
CA LEU A 167 -38.44 5.48 12.55
C LEU A 167 -39.17 5.65 13.90
N ASN A 168 -40.15 6.56 13.98
CA ASN A 168 -41.06 6.62 15.13
C ASN A 168 -42.14 5.52 15.10
N ASP A 169 -42.22 4.75 14.01
CA ASP A 169 -43.07 3.57 13.91
C ASP A 169 -42.33 2.36 14.52
N ASP A 170 -42.92 1.76 15.55
CA ASP A 170 -42.34 0.62 16.26
C ASP A 170 -42.27 -0.65 15.39
N SER A 171 -42.94 -0.69 14.23
CA SER A 171 -42.90 -1.81 13.28
C SER A 171 -41.57 -1.90 12.51
N VAL A 172 -40.77 -0.84 12.49
CA VAL A 172 -39.53 -0.76 11.71
C VAL A 172 -38.45 -1.68 12.31
N LEU A 173 -37.70 -2.35 11.44
CA LEU A 173 -36.57 -3.21 11.84
C LEU A 173 -35.35 -2.38 12.24
N ILE A 174 -34.62 -2.86 13.25
CA ILE A 174 -33.42 -2.18 13.74
C ILE A 174 -32.33 -2.02 12.67
N LYS A 175 -32.18 -3.00 11.77
CA LYS A 175 -31.27 -2.88 10.62
C LYS A 175 -31.64 -1.70 9.70
N ASP A 176 -32.94 -1.43 9.53
CA ASP A 176 -33.42 -0.38 8.62
C ASP A 176 -33.27 1.00 9.26
N VAL A 177 -33.51 1.09 10.58
CA VAL A 177 -33.11 2.24 11.41
C VAL A 177 -31.62 2.55 11.18
N ARG A 178 -30.75 1.55 11.37
CA ARG A 178 -29.30 1.73 11.27
C ARG A 178 -28.87 2.15 9.86
N ARG A 179 -29.38 1.51 8.81
CA ARG A 179 -29.09 1.86 7.41
C ARG A 179 -29.50 3.29 7.08
N THR A 180 -30.65 3.74 7.55
CA THR A 180 -31.14 5.11 7.35
C THR A 180 -30.22 6.13 8.03
N LEU A 181 -29.79 5.86 9.26
CA LEU A 181 -28.84 6.70 9.99
C LEU A 181 -27.50 6.78 9.27
N ILE A 182 -26.94 5.63 8.88
CA ILE A 182 -25.68 5.55 8.14
C ILE A 182 -25.77 6.30 6.82
N SER A 183 -26.85 6.13 6.06
CA SER A 183 -27.08 6.87 4.81
C SER A 183 -27.08 8.38 5.04
N THR A 184 -27.75 8.86 6.09
CA THR A 184 -27.79 10.28 6.43
C THR A 184 -26.39 10.82 6.80
N ILE A 185 -25.61 10.06 7.56
CA ILE A 185 -24.23 10.41 7.93
C ILE A 185 -23.33 10.46 6.70
N LEU A 186 -23.44 9.47 5.81
CA LEU A 186 -22.65 9.44 4.58
C LEU A 186 -22.97 10.65 3.71
N LYS A 187 -24.25 10.95 3.49
CA LYS A 187 -24.67 12.12 2.70
C LYS A 187 -24.13 13.42 3.29
N GLN A 188 -24.19 13.57 4.61
CA GLN A 188 -23.75 14.80 5.25
C GLN A 188 -22.23 14.94 5.29
N ILE A 189 -21.52 13.92 5.79
CA ILE A 189 -20.06 13.99 5.93
C ILE A 189 -19.43 13.93 4.55
N LEU A 190 -19.89 13.08 3.64
CA LEU A 190 -19.27 12.95 2.31
C LEU A 190 -19.83 13.93 1.27
N ASP A 191 -20.90 14.69 1.57
CA ASP A 191 -21.56 15.57 0.60
C ASP A 191 -21.89 14.81 -0.71
N CYS A 192 -22.47 13.62 -0.56
CA CYS A 192 -22.76 12.70 -1.67
C CYS A 192 -24.26 12.51 -1.90
N SER A 193 -24.62 12.01 -3.08
CA SER A 193 -26.02 11.75 -3.45
C SER A 193 -26.57 10.49 -2.77
N ASP A 194 -27.90 10.36 -2.72
CA ASP A 194 -28.58 9.15 -2.21
C ASP A 194 -28.11 7.88 -2.92
N GLN A 195 -27.89 7.94 -4.23
CA GLN A 195 -27.42 6.80 -5.02
C GLN A 195 -26.02 6.35 -4.60
N VAL A 196 -25.11 7.30 -4.33
CA VAL A 196 -23.76 6.98 -3.87
C VAL A 196 -23.80 6.42 -2.46
N ALA A 197 -24.56 7.04 -1.55
CA ALA A 197 -24.72 6.53 -0.19
C ALA A 197 -25.30 5.10 -0.18
N GLN A 198 -26.32 4.85 -1.00
CA GLN A 198 -26.93 3.53 -1.11
C GLN A 198 -25.96 2.49 -1.69
N HIS A 199 -25.20 2.84 -2.73
CA HIS A 199 -24.16 1.96 -3.27
C HIS A 199 -23.12 1.58 -2.22
N LEU A 200 -22.68 2.53 -1.38
CA LEU A 200 -21.72 2.25 -0.30
C LEU A 200 -22.30 1.37 0.82
N ILE A 201 -23.61 1.39 1.00
CA ILE A 201 -24.31 0.56 1.99
C ILE A 201 -24.54 -0.86 1.47
N ASP A 202 -24.90 -0.98 0.19
CA ASP A 202 -25.29 -2.24 -0.44
C ASP A 202 -24.10 -3.03 -1.01
N ASP A 203 -22.89 -2.48 -1.00
CA ASP A 203 -21.68 -3.19 -1.46
C ASP A 203 -21.34 -4.35 -0.49
N THR A 204 -21.85 -5.53 -0.84
CA THR A 204 -21.77 -6.78 -0.06
C THR A 204 -20.47 -7.57 -0.25
N ASP A 205 -19.59 -7.17 -1.17
CA ASP A 205 -18.38 -7.93 -1.51
C ASP A 205 -17.28 -7.83 -0.44
N SER A 206 -17.49 -7.04 0.60
CA SER A 206 -16.54 -6.88 1.71
C SER A 206 -16.92 -7.74 2.93
N GLU A 207 -15.95 -8.49 3.48
CA GLU A 207 -16.08 -9.26 4.74
C GLU A 207 -16.48 -8.40 5.97
N ASN A 208 -16.54 -7.07 5.81
CA ASN A 208 -16.80 -6.08 6.85
C ASN A 208 -18.02 -5.21 6.50
N HIS A 209 -19.20 -5.77 6.70
CA HIS A 209 -20.49 -5.11 6.47
C HIS A 209 -20.66 -3.87 7.38
N LEU A 210 -21.31 -2.81 6.89
CA LEU A 210 -21.62 -1.61 7.71
C LEU A 210 -22.46 -1.91 8.96
N ASP A 211 -23.14 -3.07 8.96
CA ASP A 211 -23.94 -3.54 10.09
C ASP A 211 -23.08 -3.93 11.31
N VAL A 212 -21.76 -4.11 11.14
CA VAL A 212 -20.83 -4.48 12.22
C VAL A 212 -19.83 -3.37 12.61
N ILE A 213 -19.97 -2.17 12.05
CA ILE A 213 -19.15 -0.99 12.40
C ILE A 213 -20.02 -0.01 13.17
N SER A 214 -19.60 0.42 14.36
CA SER A 214 -20.32 1.44 15.14
C SER A 214 -20.46 2.77 14.40
N ILE A 215 -21.58 3.48 14.58
CA ILE A 215 -21.82 4.81 13.98
C ILE A 215 -20.75 5.79 14.44
N ARG A 216 -20.31 5.70 15.70
CA ARG A 216 -19.22 6.52 16.24
C ARG A 216 -17.93 6.31 15.46
N LYS A 217 -17.53 5.05 15.25
CA LYS A 217 -16.32 4.70 14.47
C LYS A 217 -16.43 5.18 13.03
N LEU A 218 -17.56 4.91 12.38
CA LEU A 218 -17.82 5.36 11.01
C LEU A 218 -17.66 6.89 10.90
N SER A 219 -18.38 7.64 11.74
CA SER A 219 -18.37 9.10 11.70
C SER A 219 -16.98 9.66 11.93
N ARG A 220 -16.25 9.12 12.92
CA ARG A 220 -14.90 9.59 13.23
C ARG A 220 -13.90 9.26 12.11
N ASN A 221 -13.95 8.06 11.55
CA ASN A 221 -13.10 7.70 10.44
C ASN A 221 -13.38 8.57 9.21
N LEU A 222 -14.65 8.83 8.88
CA LEU A 222 -15.00 9.73 7.77
C LEU A 222 -14.52 11.16 8.00
N ASP A 223 -14.65 11.67 9.22
CA ASP A 223 -14.14 12.98 9.62
C ASP A 223 -12.62 13.08 9.42
N ILE A 224 -11.86 12.08 9.87
CA ILE A 224 -10.40 12.03 9.66
C ILE A 224 -10.07 12.01 8.16
N LEU A 225 -10.73 11.16 7.38
CA LEU A 225 -10.49 11.01 5.94
C LEU A 225 -10.78 12.30 5.17
N LYS A 226 -11.87 12.99 5.51
CA LYS A 226 -12.30 14.22 4.83
C LYS A 226 -11.56 15.46 5.31
N HIS A 227 -11.42 15.65 6.62
CA HIS A 227 -10.98 16.92 7.19
C HIS A 227 -9.51 16.94 7.58
N GLN A 228 -8.95 15.81 8.07
CA GLN A 228 -7.54 15.75 8.46
C GLN A 228 -6.64 15.33 7.30
N LEU A 229 -7.05 14.30 6.56
CA LEU A 229 -6.31 13.78 5.42
C LEU A 229 -6.67 14.47 4.11
N ASN A 230 -7.84 15.12 4.04
CA ASN A 230 -8.33 15.80 2.83
C ASN A 230 -8.27 14.90 1.57
N LEU A 231 -8.72 13.65 1.71
CA LEU A 231 -8.74 12.71 0.59
C LEU A 231 -9.82 13.11 -0.42
N PRO A 232 -9.54 13.04 -1.73
CA PRO A 232 -10.56 13.26 -2.76
C PRO A 232 -11.76 12.31 -2.60
N MET A 233 -12.98 12.82 -2.81
CA MET A 233 -14.20 12.05 -2.59
C MET A 233 -14.26 10.76 -3.43
N ASN A 234 -13.91 10.87 -4.71
CA ASN A 234 -13.83 9.72 -5.63
C ASN A 234 -12.88 8.62 -5.11
N TYR A 235 -11.83 9.01 -4.39
CA TYR A 235 -10.90 8.09 -3.77
C TYR A 235 -11.49 7.43 -2.53
N VAL A 236 -12.13 8.22 -1.65
CA VAL A 236 -12.81 7.70 -0.46
C VAL A 236 -13.88 6.69 -0.85
N VAL A 237 -14.71 7.00 -1.86
CA VAL A 237 -15.73 6.08 -2.39
C VAL A 237 -15.10 4.79 -2.91
N LYS A 238 -14.04 4.89 -3.71
CA LYS A 238 -13.36 3.72 -4.30
C LYS A 238 -12.73 2.79 -3.24
N HIS A 239 -12.28 3.34 -2.11
CA HIS A 239 -11.58 2.59 -1.06
C HIS A 239 -12.40 2.50 0.24
N PHE A 240 -13.70 2.79 0.17
CA PHE A 240 -14.55 3.07 1.33
C PHE A 240 -14.46 2.01 2.43
N HIS A 241 -14.80 0.76 2.11
CA HIS A 241 -14.78 -0.33 3.08
C HIS A 241 -13.40 -0.57 3.70
N THR A 242 -12.31 -0.33 2.97
CA THR A 242 -10.98 -0.46 3.55
C THR A 242 -10.71 0.65 4.57
N LEU A 243 -11.08 1.89 4.24
CA LEU A 243 -10.77 3.08 5.04
C LEU A 243 -11.62 3.18 6.31
N ILE A 244 -12.92 2.90 6.24
CA ILE A 244 -13.82 3.01 7.41
C ILE A 244 -13.61 1.92 8.44
N ASN A 245 -13.02 0.78 8.05
CA ASN A 245 -12.78 -0.35 8.94
C ASN A 245 -11.48 -0.23 9.73
N CYS A 246 -10.59 0.69 9.35
CA CYS A 246 -9.36 0.96 10.07
C CYS A 246 -9.62 1.22 11.56
N ASP A 247 -8.68 0.80 12.41
CA ASP A 247 -8.68 1.24 13.79
C ASP A 247 -8.61 2.78 13.83
N THR A 248 -9.54 3.38 14.58
CA THR A 248 -9.71 4.84 14.62
C THR A 248 -8.47 5.50 15.20
N THR A 249 -7.93 4.95 16.29
CA THR A 249 -6.76 5.50 16.98
C THR A 249 -5.52 5.45 16.11
N ASN A 250 -5.30 4.32 15.42
CA ASN A 250 -4.22 4.19 14.46
C ASN A 250 -4.40 5.12 13.26
N LEU A 251 -5.63 5.27 12.75
CA LEU A 251 -5.92 6.16 11.63
C LEU A 251 -5.63 7.63 11.98
N GLU A 252 -6.00 8.09 13.17
CA GLU A 252 -5.66 9.43 13.67
C GLU A 252 -4.14 9.65 13.74
N ARG A 253 -3.42 8.66 14.27
CA ARG A 253 -1.95 8.73 14.34
C ARG A 253 -1.32 8.73 12.95
N LEU A 254 -1.81 7.89 12.03
CA LEU A 254 -1.37 7.90 10.62
C LEU A 254 -1.64 9.25 9.96
N ALA A 255 -2.78 9.88 10.24
CA ALA A 255 -3.11 11.22 9.73
C ALA A 255 -2.22 12.32 10.30
N SER A 256 -1.62 12.10 11.48
CA SER A 256 -0.69 13.03 12.12
C SER A 256 0.74 12.96 11.58
N ILE A 257 1.10 11.92 10.82
CA ILE A 257 2.44 11.78 10.22
C ILE A 257 2.65 12.89 9.20
N GLY A 258 3.59 13.80 9.47
CA GLY A 258 3.81 15.01 8.67
C GLY A 258 4.03 14.72 7.18
N GLN A 259 4.81 13.69 6.85
CA GLN A 259 5.08 13.28 5.48
C GLN A 259 3.80 12.84 4.74
N LEU A 260 2.88 12.14 5.41
CA LEU A 260 1.59 11.73 4.83
C LEU A 260 0.59 12.90 4.75
N ARG A 261 0.71 13.90 5.63
CA ARG A 261 -0.14 15.09 5.59
C ARG A 261 0.30 16.07 4.49
N ASP A 262 1.60 16.23 4.31
CA ASP A 262 2.16 17.30 3.49
C ASP A 262 2.36 16.86 2.03
N ASP A 263 2.59 15.57 1.76
CA ASP A 263 2.75 15.02 0.39
C ASP A 263 1.48 14.33 -0.11
N THR A 264 0.84 14.93 -1.12
CA THR A 264 -0.45 14.45 -1.67
C THR A 264 -0.31 13.12 -2.41
N ASP A 265 0.79 12.91 -3.14
CA ASP A 265 1.02 11.68 -3.90
C ASP A 265 1.31 10.51 -2.97
N LEU A 266 2.12 10.75 -1.93
CA LEU A 266 2.45 9.77 -0.90
C LEU A 266 1.20 9.36 -0.15
N ARG A 267 0.39 10.34 0.28
CA ARG A 267 -0.89 10.13 0.95
C ARG A 267 -1.80 9.24 0.11
N ALA A 268 -2.04 9.61 -1.15
CA ALA A 268 -2.90 8.84 -2.04
C ALA A 268 -2.36 7.42 -2.32
N ALA A 269 -1.03 7.25 -2.41
CA ALA A 269 -0.43 5.92 -2.55
C ALA A 269 -0.60 5.07 -1.28
N PHE A 270 -0.38 5.66 -0.10
CA PHE A 270 -0.42 4.99 1.20
C PHE A 270 -1.83 4.51 1.57
N PHE A 271 -2.82 5.41 1.54
CA PHE A 271 -4.20 5.10 1.96
C PHE A 271 -4.95 4.15 1.00
N SER A 272 -4.32 3.74 -0.11
CA SER A 272 -4.92 2.83 -1.09
C SER A 272 -4.64 1.37 -0.72
N ARG A 273 -3.84 1.16 0.33
CA ARG A 273 -3.27 -0.14 0.71
C ARG A 273 -3.78 -0.59 2.07
N LYS A 274 -4.72 -1.54 2.07
CA LYS A 274 -5.25 -2.19 3.27
C LYS A 274 -4.16 -2.66 4.24
N ARG A 275 -3.06 -3.23 3.71
CA ARG A 275 -1.96 -3.74 4.54
C ARG A 275 -1.25 -2.64 5.32
N LEU A 276 -1.01 -1.48 4.70
CA LEU A 276 -0.31 -0.37 5.36
C LEU A 276 -1.15 0.27 6.46
N LEU A 277 -2.46 0.35 6.26
CA LEU A 277 -3.40 0.91 7.23
C LEU A 277 -3.50 0.09 8.54
N ASN A 278 -3.18 -1.20 8.46
CA ASN A 278 -3.18 -2.11 9.60
C ASN A 278 -1.83 -2.15 10.34
N ILE A 279 -0.82 -1.42 9.86
CA ILE A 279 0.48 -1.30 10.54
C ILE A 279 0.39 -0.13 11.50
N ASP A 280 0.95 -0.30 12.70
CA ASP A 280 1.04 0.76 13.69
C ASP A 280 1.73 2.02 13.13
N ALA A 281 1.12 3.18 13.40
CA ALA A 281 1.57 4.46 12.88
C ALA A 281 3.02 4.80 13.26
N THR A 282 3.47 4.47 14.48
CA THR A 282 4.84 4.75 14.92
C THR A 282 5.86 3.94 14.12
N LEU A 283 5.48 2.71 13.74
CA LEU A 283 6.31 1.86 12.90
C LEU A 283 6.36 2.35 11.45
N ILE A 284 5.23 2.85 10.92
CA ILE A 284 5.18 3.49 9.60
C ILE A 284 6.06 4.74 9.57
N GLU A 285 5.90 5.64 10.53
CA GLU A 285 6.70 6.87 10.64
C GLU A 285 8.19 6.55 10.66
N LYS A 286 8.60 5.59 11.49
CA LYS A 286 10.00 5.13 11.56
C LYS A 286 10.51 4.57 10.23
N ARG A 287 9.68 3.83 9.48
CA ARG A 287 10.06 3.30 8.15
C ARG A 287 10.20 4.41 7.12
N ILE A 288 9.30 5.39 7.14
CA ILE A 288 9.36 6.58 6.27
C ILE A 288 10.65 7.36 6.55
N ASP A 289 10.92 7.67 7.82
CA ASP A 289 12.12 8.40 8.22
C ASP A 289 13.40 7.65 7.86
N MET A 290 13.45 6.32 8.05
CA MET A 290 14.59 5.51 7.65
C MET A 290 14.84 5.58 6.12
N VAL A 291 13.79 5.48 5.30
CA VAL A 291 13.94 5.52 3.83
C VAL A 291 14.40 6.91 3.37
N ILE A 292 13.87 7.98 3.96
CA ILE A 292 14.10 9.35 3.50
C ILE A 292 15.37 9.95 4.12
N ARG A 293 15.50 9.89 5.45
CA ARG A 293 16.59 10.53 6.19
C ARG A 293 17.84 9.67 6.19
N ASP A 294 17.73 8.39 6.52
CA ASP A 294 18.91 7.53 6.68
C ASP A 294 19.46 7.07 5.32
N TYR A 295 18.57 6.75 4.37
CA TYR A 295 18.95 6.28 3.03
C TYR A 295 18.84 7.33 1.92
N GLY A 296 18.47 8.58 2.25
CA GLY A 296 18.51 9.72 1.33
C GLY A 296 17.56 9.64 0.14
N CYS A 297 16.49 8.84 0.22
CA CYS A 297 15.51 8.72 -0.86
C CYS A 297 14.55 9.92 -0.88
N SER A 298 14.07 10.31 -2.05
CA SER A 298 13.09 11.40 -2.17
C SER A 298 11.67 10.92 -1.89
N MET A 299 10.77 11.85 -1.51
CA MET A 299 9.34 11.57 -1.38
C MET A 299 8.77 10.98 -2.67
N GLN A 300 9.17 11.51 -3.83
CA GLN A 300 8.70 11.01 -5.12
C GLN A 300 9.08 9.55 -5.36
N GLN A 301 10.27 9.12 -4.92
CA GLN A 301 10.66 7.71 -4.99
C GLN A 301 9.81 6.84 -4.07
N LEU A 302 9.52 7.32 -2.85
CA LEU A 302 8.65 6.64 -1.89
C LEU A 302 7.22 6.49 -2.41
N SER A 303 6.61 7.56 -2.90
CA SER A 303 5.27 7.54 -3.49
C SER A 303 5.18 6.61 -4.70
N SER A 304 6.27 6.50 -5.47
CA SER A 304 6.33 5.60 -6.64
C SER A 304 6.42 4.13 -6.27
N ASN A 305 6.88 3.79 -5.07
CA ASN A 305 6.91 2.41 -4.60
C ASN A 305 6.67 2.31 -3.08
N ILE A 306 5.43 2.60 -2.67
CA ILE A 306 5.01 2.59 -1.26
C ILE A 306 5.12 1.22 -0.59
N PHE A 307 5.15 0.14 -1.39
CA PHE A 307 5.25 -1.24 -0.91
C PHE A 307 6.50 -1.52 -0.08
N ILE A 308 7.54 -0.70 -0.20
CA ILE A 308 8.72 -0.83 0.65
C ILE A 308 8.37 -0.69 2.13
N LEU A 309 7.33 0.10 2.45
CA LEU A 309 6.84 0.28 3.81
C LEU A 309 6.09 -0.95 4.36
N GLU A 310 5.74 -1.95 3.54
CA GLU A 310 5.19 -3.22 4.03
C GLU A 310 6.28 -4.12 4.63
N LEU A 311 7.54 -3.93 4.25
CA LEU A 311 8.67 -4.72 4.72
C LEU A 311 9.03 -4.41 6.18
N SER A 312 9.59 -5.39 6.89
CA SER A 312 10.18 -5.14 8.22
C SER A 312 11.38 -4.20 8.11
N ILE A 313 11.68 -3.50 9.21
CA ILE A 313 12.86 -2.60 9.27
C ILE A 313 14.14 -3.35 8.92
N ASP A 314 14.31 -4.56 9.46
CA ASP A 314 15.47 -5.40 9.19
C ASP A 314 15.57 -5.75 7.71
N LYS A 315 14.44 -6.04 7.05
CA LYS A 315 14.44 -6.37 5.63
C LYS A 315 14.77 -5.16 4.76
N ILE A 316 14.27 -3.97 5.11
CA ILE A 316 14.63 -2.73 4.42
C ILE A 316 16.14 -2.50 4.56
N ARG A 317 16.69 -2.61 5.77
CA ARG A 317 18.13 -2.47 6.03
C ARG A 317 18.96 -3.47 5.24
N GLU A 318 18.61 -4.75 5.29
CA GLU A 318 19.27 -5.82 4.53
C GLU A 318 19.31 -5.50 3.03
N ASN A 319 18.18 -5.05 2.47
CA ASN A 319 18.08 -4.73 1.05
C ASN A 319 18.96 -3.52 0.67
N PHE A 320 18.99 -2.47 1.50
CA PHE A 320 19.89 -1.34 1.28
C PHE A 320 21.36 -1.74 1.44
N GLU A 321 21.72 -2.54 2.44
CA GLU A 321 23.08 -3.05 2.62
C GLU A 321 23.55 -3.88 1.41
N LYS A 322 22.67 -4.74 0.88
CA LYS A 322 22.91 -5.46 -0.37
C LYS A 322 23.18 -4.50 -1.51
N PHE A 323 22.38 -3.45 -1.67
CA PHE A 323 22.58 -2.43 -2.70
C PHE A 323 23.93 -1.69 -2.56
N HIS A 324 24.32 -1.29 -1.34
CA HIS A 324 25.59 -0.58 -1.12
C HIS A 324 26.83 -1.39 -1.54
N LYS A 325 26.73 -2.73 -1.46
CA LYS A 325 27.77 -3.68 -1.90
C LYS A 325 27.86 -3.86 -3.42
N GLN A 326 26.99 -3.21 -4.21
CA GLN A 326 26.89 -3.40 -5.67
C GLN A 326 27.17 -2.08 -6.42
N PRO A 327 28.46 -1.75 -6.69
CA PRO A 327 28.84 -0.54 -7.41
C PRO A 327 28.13 -0.37 -8.75
N GLU A 328 27.87 -1.47 -9.46
CA GLU A 328 27.22 -1.50 -10.77
C GLU A 328 25.79 -0.93 -10.73
N LEU A 329 25.07 -1.03 -9.59
CA LEU A 329 23.69 -0.57 -9.47
C LEU A 329 23.58 0.91 -9.06
N ARG A 330 24.69 1.58 -8.72
CA ARG A 330 24.69 2.98 -8.25
C ARG A 330 24.15 3.98 -9.28
N CYS A 331 24.18 3.64 -10.57
CA CYS A 331 23.61 4.47 -11.63
C CYS A 331 22.09 4.70 -11.49
N TYR A 332 21.39 3.88 -10.68
CA TYR A 332 19.93 3.95 -10.50
C TYR A 332 19.47 4.78 -9.31
N VAL A 333 20.37 5.31 -8.46
CA VAL A 333 20.01 6.04 -7.22
C VAL A 333 19.09 7.23 -7.51
N GLY A 334 19.31 7.95 -8.62
CA GLY A 334 18.47 9.09 -9.01
C GLY A 334 17.15 8.73 -9.69
N SER A 335 16.86 7.44 -9.91
CA SER A 335 15.64 7.03 -10.62
C SER A 335 14.41 7.12 -9.74
N ARG A 336 13.27 7.53 -10.32
CA ARG A 336 11.95 7.48 -9.66
C ARG A 336 11.58 6.07 -9.18
N GLU A 337 12.03 5.03 -9.88
CA GLU A 337 11.77 3.63 -9.53
C GLU A 337 12.83 3.01 -8.61
N PHE A 338 13.73 3.81 -8.03
CA PHE A 338 14.86 3.30 -7.24
C PHE A 338 14.43 2.34 -6.11
N LEU A 339 13.40 2.69 -5.35
CA LEU A 339 12.92 1.83 -4.26
C LEU A 339 12.33 0.50 -4.75
N ARG A 340 11.87 0.43 -6.00
CA ARG A 340 11.45 -0.84 -6.63
C ARG A 340 12.63 -1.77 -6.84
N LEU A 341 13.78 -1.19 -7.20
CA LEU A 341 15.05 -1.93 -7.28
C LEU A 341 15.48 -2.41 -5.90
N ILE A 342 15.41 -1.56 -4.87
CA ILE A 342 15.74 -1.95 -3.49
C ILE A 342 14.86 -3.12 -3.01
N MET A 343 13.55 -3.07 -3.25
CA MET A 343 12.65 -4.17 -2.91
C MET A 343 13.01 -5.50 -3.58
N ASN A 344 13.56 -5.46 -4.79
CA ASN A 344 13.85 -6.63 -5.62
C ASN A 344 15.36 -6.79 -5.86
N ILE A 345 16.17 -6.38 -4.88
CA ILE A 345 17.63 -6.24 -5.05
C ILE A 345 18.30 -7.55 -5.44
N ASP A 346 17.83 -8.69 -4.94
CA ASP A 346 18.41 -10.00 -5.25
C ASP A 346 18.26 -10.36 -6.75
N VAL A 347 17.14 -9.99 -7.38
CA VAL A 347 16.92 -10.14 -8.82
C VAL A 347 17.87 -9.24 -9.60
N ALA A 348 17.99 -7.98 -9.18
CA ALA A 348 18.87 -7.01 -9.83
C ALA A 348 20.34 -7.45 -9.76
N ILE A 349 20.79 -7.98 -8.60
CA ILE A 349 22.16 -8.51 -8.41
C ILE A 349 22.41 -9.67 -9.37
N ASN A 350 21.52 -10.66 -9.41
CA ASN A 350 21.66 -11.82 -10.29
C ASN A 350 21.72 -11.42 -11.77
N ASN A 351 20.83 -10.53 -12.20
CA ASN A 351 20.78 -10.06 -13.58
C ASN A 351 21.99 -9.18 -13.92
N THR A 352 22.51 -8.41 -12.97
CA THR A 352 23.75 -7.63 -13.15
C THR A 352 24.97 -8.52 -13.29
N ARG A 353 25.05 -9.63 -12.55
CA ARG A 353 26.09 -10.64 -12.72
C ARG A 353 26.08 -11.22 -14.14
N LEU A 354 24.90 -11.53 -14.66
CA LEU A 354 24.75 -12.01 -16.04
C LEU A 354 25.22 -10.99 -17.08
N LEU A 355 24.90 -9.70 -16.90
CA LEU A 355 25.41 -8.63 -17.76
C LEU A 355 26.93 -8.60 -17.76
N LYS A 356 27.54 -8.69 -16.56
CA LYS A 356 29.00 -8.68 -16.40
C LYS A 356 29.67 -9.86 -17.09
N GLU A 357 29.10 -11.06 -16.97
CA GLU A 357 29.57 -12.27 -17.67
C GLU A 357 29.53 -12.11 -19.20
N LYS A 358 28.62 -11.27 -19.72
CA LYS A 358 28.50 -10.95 -21.15
C LYS A 358 29.21 -9.65 -21.55
N GLY A 359 30.02 -9.06 -20.67
CA GLY A 359 30.75 -7.81 -20.93
C GLY A 359 29.89 -6.55 -21.00
N MET A 360 28.63 -6.61 -20.57
CA MET A 360 27.69 -5.49 -20.60
C MET A 360 27.63 -4.75 -19.26
N ARG A 361 27.34 -3.44 -19.30
CA ARG A 361 27.18 -2.62 -18.08
C ARG A 361 25.71 -2.40 -17.76
N SER A 362 25.37 -2.50 -16.47
CA SER A 362 24.03 -2.25 -15.91
C SER A 362 23.42 -0.92 -16.34
N LYS A 363 24.22 0.16 -16.41
CA LYS A 363 23.72 1.50 -16.75
C LYS A 363 22.90 1.55 -18.04
N TYR A 364 23.14 0.65 -19.00
CA TYR A 364 22.45 0.58 -20.29
C TYR A 364 21.10 -0.15 -20.25
N VAL A 365 20.75 -0.71 -19.11
CA VAL A 365 19.52 -1.46 -18.90
C VAL A 365 18.60 -0.63 -18.03
N SER A 366 17.34 -0.44 -18.44
CA SER A 366 16.35 0.24 -17.58
C SER A 366 16.06 -0.59 -16.32
N ILE A 367 15.63 0.06 -15.24
CA ILE A 367 15.22 -0.64 -14.01
C ILE A 367 14.12 -1.68 -14.31
N HIS A 368 13.16 -1.35 -15.18
CA HIS A 368 12.14 -2.30 -15.59
C HIS A 368 12.73 -3.60 -16.17
N ASN A 369 13.79 -3.49 -16.98
CA ASN A 369 14.43 -4.64 -17.59
C ASN A 369 15.33 -5.40 -16.60
N ILE A 370 16.11 -4.71 -15.76
CA ILE A 370 17.00 -5.37 -14.78
C ILE A 370 16.21 -6.14 -13.71
N LEU A 371 14.94 -5.77 -13.48
CA LEU A 371 14.05 -6.44 -12.52
C LEU A 371 13.20 -7.56 -13.14
N LYS A 372 13.40 -7.91 -14.41
CA LYS A 372 12.72 -9.08 -15.01
C LYS A 372 13.18 -10.38 -14.34
N PRO A 373 12.31 -11.41 -14.26
CA PRO A 373 12.73 -12.74 -13.84
C PRO A 373 13.96 -13.20 -14.62
N SER A 374 14.95 -13.79 -13.95
CA SER A 374 16.27 -14.04 -14.53
C SER A 374 16.24 -14.91 -15.79
N SER A 375 15.28 -15.82 -15.93
CA SER A 375 15.07 -16.59 -17.16
C SER A 375 14.72 -15.71 -18.36
N ARG A 376 13.73 -14.81 -18.20
CA ARG A 376 13.33 -13.85 -19.24
C ARG A 376 14.43 -12.82 -19.51
N PHE A 377 15.15 -12.42 -18.46
CA PHE A 377 16.27 -11.51 -18.59
C PHE A 377 17.40 -12.15 -19.42
N SER A 378 17.77 -13.41 -19.15
CA SER A 378 18.78 -14.13 -19.94
C SER A 378 18.42 -14.19 -21.42
N THR A 379 17.20 -14.59 -21.76
CA THR A 379 16.76 -14.60 -23.16
C THR A 379 16.84 -13.23 -23.82
N MET A 380 16.59 -12.15 -23.08
CA MET A 380 16.71 -10.79 -23.58
C MET A 380 18.18 -10.39 -23.80
N VAL A 381 19.07 -10.82 -22.90
CA VAL A 381 20.52 -10.61 -23.00
C VAL A 381 21.09 -11.36 -24.20
N ASP A 382 20.76 -12.65 -24.34
CA ASP A 382 21.25 -13.50 -25.43
C ASP A 382 20.78 -13.00 -26.81
N ASN A 383 19.59 -12.39 -26.87
CA ASN A 383 19.06 -11.77 -28.10
C ASN A 383 19.46 -10.30 -28.28
N ASN A 384 20.34 -9.74 -27.43
CA ASN A 384 20.74 -8.33 -27.43
C ASN A 384 19.54 -7.34 -27.47
N ASN A 385 18.40 -7.70 -26.89
CA ASN A 385 17.16 -6.93 -27.02
C ASN A 385 17.01 -5.84 -25.94
N PHE A 386 18.09 -5.10 -25.69
CA PHE A 386 18.09 -3.96 -24.76
C PHE A 386 17.66 -2.70 -25.48
N LYS A 387 16.34 -2.53 -25.54
CA LYS A 387 15.71 -1.37 -26.14
C LYS A 387 15.78 -0.18 -25.19
N LEU A 388 16.66 0.79 -25.47
CA LEU A 388 16.64 2.10 -24.82
C LEU A 388 15.82 3.08 -25.66
N THR A 389 15.23 4.07 -25.00
CA THR A 389 14.75 5.26 -25.72
C THR A 389 15.96 6.12 -26.08
N LEU A 390 15.91 6.79 -27.23
CA LEU A 390 16.98 7.70 -27.66
C LEU A 390 17.24 8.79 -26.61
N ASN A 391 16.19 9.28 -25.93
CA ASN A 391 16.35 10.29 -24.88
C ASN A 391 17.20 9.79 -23.71
N THR A 392 16.92 8.56 -23.22
CA THR A 392 17.71 7.96 -22.14
C THR A 392 19.16 7.76 -22.58
N PHE A 393 19.38 7.28 -23.81
CA PHE A 393 20.73 7.11 -24.35
C PHE A 393 21.51 8.44 -24.42
N ILE A 394 20.88 9.50 -24.93
CA ILE A 394 21.51 10.83 -25.03
C ILE A 394 21.87 11.38 -23.64
N GLN A 395 20.94 11.32 -22.69
CA GLN A 395 21.18 11.79 -21.33
C GLN A 395 22.35 11.07 -20.66
N MET A 396 22.47 9.76 -20.89
CA MET A 396 23.55 8.96 -20.32
C MET A 396 24.94 9.24 -20.92
N HIS A 397 25.02 9.54 -22.23
CA HIS A 397 26.29 9.64 -22.94
C HIS A 397 26.81 11.07 -23.12
N PHE A 398 25.91 12.06 -23.08
CA PHE A 398 26.22 13.45 -23.44
C PHE A 398 25.72 14.48 -22.42
N ALA A 399 25.09 14.03 -21.32
CA ALA A 399 24.55 14.90 -20.26
C ALA A 399 23.62 16.02 -20.76
N THR A 400 22.91 15.79 -21.88
CA THR A 400 21.97 16.73 -22.50
C THR A 400 20.60 16.08 -22.71
N SER A 401 19.57 16.87 -23.01
CA SER A 401 18.22 16.38 -23.28
C SER A 401 17.97 16.16 -24.78
N LEU A 402 17.06 15.25 -25.13
CA LEU A 402 16.62 15.08 -26.52
C LEU A 402 16.02 16.38 -27.11
N LYS A 403 15.44 17.25 -26.27
CA LYS A 403 14.89 18.55 -26.69
C LYS A 403 16.00 19.49 -27.19
N GLU A 404 17.10 19.58 -26.45
CA GLU A 404 18.26 20.40 -26.84
C GLU A 404 18.92 19.86 -28.10
N VAL A 405 19.08 18.54 -28.20
CA VAL A 405 19.60 17.89 -29.41
C VAL A 405 18.71 18.17 -30.63
N LYS A 406 17.37 18.08 -30.49
CA LYS A 406 16.43 18.42 -31.57
C LYS A 406 16.53 19.88 -31.99
N ASN A 407 16.70 20.80 -31.04
CA ASN A 407 16.89 22.22 -31.35
C ASN A 407 18.20 22.47 -32.11
N LYS A 408 19.25 21.69 -31.83
CA LYS A 408 20.57 21.81 -32.46
C LYS A 408 20.63 21.17 -33.86
N VAL A 409 20.06 19.98 -34.02
CA VAL A 409 20.19 19.16 -35.24
C VAL A 409 18.99 19.33 -36.21
N GLY A 410 17.90 19.96 -35.77
CA GLY A 410 16.72 20.25 -36.58
C GLY A 410 15.60 19.20 -36.51
N ASN A 411 14.56 19.37 -37.33
CA ASN A 411 13.31 18.62 -37.24
C ASN A 411 13.48 17.10 -37.41
N PHE A 412 13.27 16.39 -36.31
CA PHE A 412 13.26 14.95 -36.19
C PHE A 412 11.92 14.38 -36.69
N LYS A 413 11.89 13.62 -37.79
CA LYS A 413 10.76 12.70 -38.02
C LYS A 413 10.84 11.64 -36.94
N SER A 414 9.84 11.63 -36.06
CA SER A 414 9.74 10.72 -34.91
C SER A 414 10.02 9.28 -35.33
N THR A 415 11.24 8.79 -35.15
CA THR A 415 11.48 7.36 -35.21
C THR A 415 11.02 6.79 -33.89
N THR A 416 9.79 6.28 -33.88
CA THR A 416 9.24 5.37 -32.85
C THR A 416 10.04 4.07 -32.72
N ARG A 417 11.21 3.96 -33.36
CA ARG A 417 12.11 2.81 -33.30
C ARG A 417 12.87 2.82 -31.98
N SER A 418 12.73 1.73 -31.25
CA SER A 418 13.55 1.42 -30.09
C SER A 418 15.01 1.24 -30.49
N LEU A 419 15.93 1.90 -29.78
CA LEU A 419 17.37 1.82 -29.99
C LEU A 419 17.94 0.57 -29.31
N ASN A 420 18.76 -0.21 -30.00
CA ASN A 420 19.58 -1.22 -29.33
C ASN A 420 20.75 -0.52 -28.61
N SER A 421 20.76 -0.56 -27.28
CA SER A 421 21.73 0.18 -26.48
C SER A 421 23.18 -0.25 -26.72
N VAL A 422 23.41 -1.55 -26.96
CA VAL A 422 24.75 -2.12 -27.15
C VAL A 422 25.30 -1.68 -28.50
N ASN A 423 24.49 -1.82 -29.55
CA ASN A 423 24.87 -1.37 -30.89
C ASN A 423 25.16 0.13 -30.93
N ALA A 424 24.28 0.93 -30.32
CA ALA A 424 24.43 2.37 -30.22
C ALA A 424 25.72 2.78 -29.50
N GLU A 425 26.08 2.07 -28.42
CA GLU A 425 27.32 2.30 -27.70
C GLU A 425 28.55 1.94 -28.55
N ASN A 426 28.54 0.79 -29.24
CA ASN A 426 29.65 0.40 -30.10
C ASN A 426 29.91 1.47 -31.18
N ILE A 427 28.85 2.04 -31.74
CA ILE A 427 28.94 3.13 -32.72
C ILE A 427 29.55 4.39 -32.10
N VAL A 428 29.08 4.81 -30.91
CA VAL A 428 29.62 5.99 -30.22
C VAL A 428 31.08 5.80 -29.81
N ASN A 429 31.44 4.63 -29.29
CA ASN A 429 32.82 4.31 -28.90
C ASN A 429 33.74 4.29 -30.12
N PHE A 430 33.30 3.66 -31.21
CA PHE A 430 34.02 3.70 -32.47
C PHE A 430 34.27 5.13 -32.95
N PHE A 431 33.26 6.00 -32.96
CA PHE A 431 33.46 7.40 -33.35
C PHE A 431 34.46 8.14 -32.46
N ARG A 432 34.44 7.90 -31.15
CA ARG A 432 35.43 8.46 -30.22
C ARG A 432 36.84 7.93 -30.50
N GLU A 433 36.99 6.63 -30.79
CA GLU A 433 38.26 6.03 -31.19
C GLU A 433 38.80 6.61 -32.50
N GLN A 434 37.92 7.07 -33.40
CA GLN A 434 38.29 7.79 -34.62
C GLN A 434 38.66 9.26 -34.38
N GLY A 435 38.59 9.74 -33.13
CA GLY A 435 38.97 11.09 -32.71
C GLY A 435 37.84 12.12 -32.76
N LEU A 436 36.58 11.70 -32.92
CA LEU A 436 35.44 12.62 -32.93
C LEU A 436 35.06 13.09 -31.53
N ASN A 437 34.73 14.36 -31.39
CA ASN A 437 34.22 14.91 -30.13
C ASN A 437 32.71 14.68 -29.98
N ASP A 438 32.21 14.87 -28.74
CA ASP A 438 30.81 14.63 -28.42
C ASP A 438 29.85 15.55 -29.22
N ASP A 439 30.26 16.77 -29.56
CA ASP A 439 29.45 17.68 -30.38
C ASP A 439 29.24 17.17 -31.81
N GLN A 440 30.31 16.63 -32.43
CA GLN A 440 30.23 15.98 -33.74
C GLN A 440 29.34 14.74 -33.68
N ILE A 441 29.46 13.93 -32.62
CA ILE A 441 28.65 12.72 -32.42
C ILE A 441 27.17 13.08 -32.23
N ILE A 442 26.86 14.13 -31.48
CA ILE A 442 25.49 14.64 -31.30
C ILE A 442 24.90 15.10 -32.64
N ASN A 443 25.68 15.80 -33.47
CA ASN A 443 25.24 16.19 -34.82
C ASN A 443 24.94 14.99 -35.72
N GLY A 444 25.54 13.84 -35.40
CA GLY A 444 25.41 12.55 -36.08
C GLY A 444 24.52 11.51 -35.41
N ILE A 445 23.74 11.89 -34.40
CA ILE A 445 23.17 10.92 -33.45
C ILE A 445 22.27 9.86 -34.10
N TYR A 446 21.69 10.13 -35.28
CA TYR A 446 20.86 9.15 -36.02
C TYR A 446 21.63 7.89 -36.45
N LEU A 447 22.96 7.93 -36.51
CA LEU A 447 23.77 6.78 -36.90
C LEU A 447 23.66 5.63 -35.90
N VAL A 448 23.31 5.93 -34.64
CA VAL A 448 23.16 4.89 -33.60
C VAL A 448 22.03 3.90 -33.87
N PHE A 449 21.15 4.19 -34.82
CA PHE A 449 20.08 3.28 -35.28
C PHE A 449 20.50 2.31 -36.39
N TYR A 450 21.68 2.49 -36.99
CA TYR A 450 22.22 1.58 -38.01
C TYR A 450 23.00 0.45 -37.36
N ASP A 451 23.19 -0.66 -38.08
CA ASP A 451 24.02 -1.75 -37.60
C ASP A 451 25.50 -1.33 -37.55
N PHE A 452 26.19 -1.65 -36.45
CA PHE A 452 27.59 -1.28 -36.23
C PHE A 452 28.52 -1.72 -37.38
N GLU A 453 28.30 -2.92 -37.93
CA GLU A 453 29.07 -3.44 -39.07
C GLU A 453 28.93 -2.56 -40.33
N THR A 454 27.75 -1.99 -40.54
CA THR A 454 27.49 -1.06 -41.66
C THR A 454 28.29 0.22 -41.47
N ILE A 455 28.26 0.80 -40.26
CA ILE A 455 29.03 2.01 -39.93
C ILE A 455 30.53 1.76 -40.11
N GLN A 456 31.04 0.65 -39.58
CA GLN A 456 32.45 0.31 -39.61
C GLN A 456 32.98 0.09 -41.04
N SER A 457 32.17 -0.53 -41.92
CA SER A 457 32.56 -0.79 -43.30
C SER A 457 32.55 0.46 -44.19
N ILE A 458 31.70 1.44 -43.88
CA ILE A 458 31.50 2.65 -44.69
C ILE A 458 32.41 3.80 -44.23
N TRP A 459 32.69 3.90 -42.93
CA TRP A 459 33.51 4.99 -42.36
C TRP A 459 34.84 5.24 -43.11
N PRO A 460 35.67 4.24 -43.42
CA PRO A 460 36.93 4.46 -44.13
C PRO A 460 36.73 5.00 -45.55
N LYS A 461 35.60 4.66 -46.18
CA LYS A 461 35.29 5.00 -47.58
C LYS A 461 34.82 6.43 -47.77
N ILE A 462 34.38 7.12 -46.71
CA ILE A 462 33.96 8.54 -46.78
C ILE A 462 35.10 9.38 -47.35
N PHE A 463 36.32 9.18 -46.82
CA PHE A 463 37.47 10.00 -47.15
C PHE A 463 38.06 9.71 -48.53
N THR A 464 37.66 8.60 -49.16
CA THR A 464 38.05 8.24 -50.53
C THR A 464 36.93 8.44 -51.54
N HIS A 465 35.78 8.97 -51.13
CA HIS A 465 34.64 9.17 -52.01
C HIS A 465 34.89 10.36 -52.97
N PRO A 466 34.67 10.20 -54.29
CA PRO A 466 35.00 11.22 -55.29
C PRO A 466 34.37 12.59 -55.03
N ASP A 467 33.13 12.63 -54.52
CA ASP A 467 32.44 13.90 -54.24
C ASP A 467 32.90 14.59 -52.95
N VAL A 468 33.57 13.85 -52.06
CA VAL A 468 34.16 14.39 -50.82
C VAL A 468 35.56 14.92 -51.13
N MET A 469 36.34 14.19 -51.94
CA MET A 469 37.67 14.60 -52.38
C MET A 469 37.69 15.83 -53.28
N LYS A 470 36.58 16.16 -53.96
CA LYS A 470 36.45 17.41 -54.74
C LYS A 470 36.37 18.68 -53.89
N SER A 471 36.15 18.55 -52.57
CA SER A 471 36.06 19.69 -51.67
C SER A 471 37.36 19.87 -50.89
N ASP A 472 37.86 21.11 -50.79
CA ASP A 472 39.02 21.47 -49.95
C ASP A 472 38.69 21.50 -48.45
N VAL A 473 37.62 20.81 -48.03
CA VAL A 473 37.13 20.78 -46.65
C VAL A 473 37.78 19.63 -45.92
N ASP A 474 38.38 19.91 -44.76
CA ASP A 474 38.85 18.87 -43.83
C ASP A 474 37.67 18.21 -43.13
N TRP A 475 37.07 17.24 -43.82
CA TRP A 475 35.89 16.54 -43.34
C TRP A 475 36.13 15.80 -42.02
N LYS A 476 37.35 15.35 -41.72
CA LYS A 476 37.62 14.60 -40.49
C LYS A 476 37.38 15.45 -39.24
N HIS A 477 37.70 16.75 -39.32
CA HIS A 477 37.50 17.71 -38.24
C HIS A 477 36.22 18.53 -38.40
N HIS A 478 35.45 18.31 -39.47
CA HIS A 478 34.25 19.10 -39.74
C HIS A 478 33.09 18.74 -38.78
N PRO A 479 32.31 19.73 -38.28
CA PRO A 479 31.18 19.49 -37.37
C PRO A 479 30.09 18.55 -37.91
N ASN A 480 29.97 18.44 -39.24
CA ASN A 480 28.91 17.71 -39.93
C ASN A 480 29.40 16.42 -40.63
N VAL A 481 30.58 15.92 -40.28
CA VAL A 481 31.14 14.69 -40.89
C VAL A 481 30.22 13.48 -40.78
N LEU A 482 29.50 13.36 -39.67
CA LEU A 482 28.53 12.29 -39.47
C LEU A 482 27.22 12.50 -40.23
N GLN A 483 26.91 13.73 -40.66
CA GLN A 483 25.77 14.03 -41.57
C GLN A 483 26.11 13.62 -42.99
N LEU A 484 27.36 13.85 -43.39
CA LEU A 484 27.89 13.32 -44.62
C LEU A 484 27.86 11.78 -44.62
N LEU A 485 28.33 11.11 -43.54
CA LEU A 485 28.25 9.65 -43.44
C LEU A 485 26.81 9.14 -43.63
N PHE A 486 25.85 9.72 -42.91
CA PHE A 486 24.46 9.30 -43.02
C PHE A 486 23.87 9.55 -44.40
N HIS A 487 24.18 10.69 -45.01
CA HIS A 487 23.77 10.94 -46.38
C HIS A 487 24.28 9.84 -47.32
N LEU A 488 25.57 9.50 -47.24
CA LEU A 488 26.19 8.47 -48.07
C LEU A 488 25.62 7.07 -47.85
N ILE A 489 25.25 6.74 -46.60
CA ILE A 489 24.55 5.48 -46.27
C ILE A 489 23.15 5.46 -46.92
N GLU A 490 22.38 6.53 -46.78
CA GLU A 490 21.00 6.60 -47.28
C GLU A 490 20.91 6.66 -48.80
N THR A 491 21.86 7.31 -49.48
CA THR A 491 21.91 7.40 -50.94
C THR A 491 22.56 6.19 -51.61
N LYS A 492 23.08 5.21 -50.85
CA LYS A 492 23.81 4.04 -51.35
C LYS A 492 24.93 4.39 -52.34
N THR A 493 25.60 5.52 -52.15
CA THR A 493 26.66 6.00 -53.06
C THR A 493 28.04 5.39 -52.76
N ILE A 494 28.09 4.25 -52.04
CA ILE A 494 29.33 3.62 -51.56
C ILE A 494 29.34 2.11 -51.82
#